data_AF-A0A7C4PVX7-F1
#
_entry.id   AF-A0A7C4PVX7-F1
#
_cell.length_a   1.000
_cell.length_b   1.000
_cell.length_c   1.000
_cell.angle_alpha   90.00
_cell.angle_beta   90.00
_cell.angle_gamma   90.00
#
_symmetry.space_group_name_H-M   'P 1'
#
loop_
_entity.id
_entity.type
_entity.pdbx_description
1 polymer ?
#
loop_
_entity_poly.entity_id
_entity_poly.type
_entity_poly.pdbx_seq_one_letter_code
_entity_poly.pdbx_strand_id
1 'polypeptide(L)'
;MRSIAIIFCRQTGWVTCLFWLGMVAAVWGQVEPAVPPVAVASGDKAASPPASTNVAVKKELDLLEFVSGDTLRGKFLGWEGERGIRWQHEGVQGELVVIPEKIRKMRLGRSPQRAPKTMNGRLWLHNGDQLMVDVEGLDAQKGIFNSWYAGTLQSPRTAISNITLFLTNGDLLYHGPTGLDGWQQSQPLRGGAVMIRNQVVMVDGEVVVAREERNDEQGEPAWIFNGEAFEAVRPGSLGRDVKLPRQSMIIMEIETPLTPAFTLHIYSDATDRFAGLSALSFTFTGRMIYFRRSLSSGGSRQIGSADHQKFVTGQPTRVKLTVCTDLDQQIVALFMDDMLVRKFSIAGQVEGLGTGMVIQQQAASSLKISNLTISRWNGVVDDLGASAVALKEDLLLLSNRDKISGKLVGIKDGKVDFQTAFSKIEIPLERIQRITCVPPPEGMVNTNRQVRLVLGDAGRLTLQVRRWDAEVVEGESPVFGSVKIKARAVMGVQYE
;
A
#
# COMPACT_ATOMS: atom_id res chain seq x y z
N MET A 1 -22.65 53.84 45.26
CA MET A 1 -24.10 54.03 45.39
C MET A 1 -24.78 52.72 45.01
N ARG A 2 -25.49 52.11 45.98
CA ARG A 2 -26.58 51.10 45.95
C ARG A 2 -26.52 50.01 44.85
N SER A 3 -26.17 48.74 45.11
CA SER A 3 -26.88 47.69 45.90
C SER A 3 -28.29 47.39 45.34
N ILE A 4 -28.67 46.15 44.98
CA ILE A 4 -29.06 44.97 45.80
C ILE A 4 -29.26 43.81 44.77
N ALA A 5 -28.82 42.55 44.86
CA ALA A 5 -28.70 41.53 45.91
C ALA A 5 -29.89 40.54 46.05
N ILE A 6 -29.64 39.29 45.56
CA ILE A 6 -29.87 37.94 46.17
C ILE A 6 -31.32 37.44 46.48
N ILE A 7 -31.65 36.19 46.10
CA ILE A 7 -31.96 35.01 46.99
C ILE A 7 -32.72 33.86 46.28
N PHE A 8 -32.13 32.66 46.44
CA PHE A 8 -32.61 31.29 46.19
C PHE A 8 -33.84 30.90 47.02
N CYS A 9 -34.71 30.01 46.53
CA CYS A 9 -35.23 28.92 47.38
C CYS A 9 -35.75 27.71 46.57
N ARG A 10 -35.62 26.54 47.20
CA ARG A 10 -35.80 25.16 46.73
C ARG A 10 -37.25 24.64 46.85
N GLN A 11 -37.49 23.56 46.09
CA GLN A 11 -38.22 22.31 46.44
C GLN A 11 -39.77 22.21 46.42
N THR A 12 -40.17 21.09 45.77
CA THR A 12 -41.19 20.06 46.11
C THR A 12 -42.66 20.15 45.66
N GLY A 13 -43.14 19.00 45.12
CA GLY A 13 -44.52 18.46 45.20
C GLY A 13 -45.35 18.60 43.91
N TRP A 14 -45.53 17.59 43.04
CA TRP A 14 -46.48 16.43 43.07
C TRP A 14 -48.00 16.78 42.93
N VAL A 15 -48.63 16.13 41.91
CA VAL A 15 -49.98 15.48 41.90
C VAL A 15 -51.19 16.13 41.18
N THR A 16 -51.51 15.51 40.02
CA THR A 16 -52.79 15.03 39.42
C THR A 16 -53.97 15.91 38.99
N CYS A 17 -54.35 15.70 37.70
CA CYS A 17 -55.64 15.28 37.10
C CYS A 17 -56.97 16.02 37.38
N LEU A 18 -57.70 16.38 36.29
CA LEU A 18 -59.02 15.85 35.85
C LEU A 18 -59.68 16.81 34.82
N PHE A 19 -59.90 16.35 33.58
CA PHE A 19 -61.20 16.12 32.88
C PHE A 19 -62.06 17.34 32.50
N TRP A 20 -62.40 17.44 31.19
CA TRP A 20 -63.79 17.67 30.77
C TRP A 20 -64.12 17.14 29.37
N LEU A 21 -65.40 16.81 29.18
CA LEU A 21 -66.04 15.90 28.23
C LEU A 21 -66.90 16.64 27.19
N GLY A 22 -67.30 15.93 26.12
CA GLY A 22 -68.57 16.12 25.38
C GLY A 22 -68.41 16.69 23.96
N MET A 23 -69.12 16.23 22.92
CA MET A 23 -70.39 15.51 22.86
C MET A 23 -70.59 14.85 21.47
N VAL A 24 -71.46 13.83 21.44
CA VAL A 24 -71.85 12.96 20.33
C VAL A 24 -73.16 13.45 19.70
N ALA A 25 -73.37 13.21 18.39
CA ALA A 25 -74.70 12.93 17.83
C ALA A 25 -74.59 12.03 16.58
N ALA A 26 -75.48 11.02 16.52
CA ALA A 26 -75.56 9.93 15.54
C ALA A 26 -76.98 9.85 14.95
N VAL A 27 -77.14 9.40 13.69
CA VAL A 27 -78.28 8.64 13.07
C VAL A 27 -77.76 8.12 11.70
N TRP A 28 -77.44 6.83 11.51
CA TRP A 28 -78.23 5.63 11.13
C TRP A 28 -78.80 5.57 9.70
N GLY A 29 -78.40 4.53 8.93
CA GLY A 29 -79.05 4.08 7.69
C GLY A 29 -78.14 3.26 6.76
N GLN A 30 -78.00 1.94 6.98
CA GLN A 30 -77.30 0.97 6.12
C GLN A 30 -78.06 0.63 4.84
N VAL A 31 -77.36 0.54 3.69
CA VAL A 31 -77.43 -0.58 2.72
C VAL A 31 -76.03 -0.75 2.07
N GLU A 32 -75.46 -1.95 2.15
CA GLU A 32 -74.13 -2.42 1.69
C GLU A 32 -74.12 -2.95 0.23
N PRO A 33 -72.98 -3.36 -0.37
CA PRO A 33 -71.58 -2.92 -0.19
C PRO A 33 -70.87 -2.65 -1.54
N ALA A 34 -69.86 -1.76 -1.56
CA ALA A 34 -68.80 -1.81 -2.56
C ALA A 34 -67.48 -1.25 -2.01
N VAL A 35 -66.58 -2.19 -1.71
CA VAL A 35 -65.10 -2.12 -1.71
C VAL A 35 -64.44 -0.90 -1.06
N PRO A 36 -63.96 -1.01 0.20
CA PRO A 36 -63.20 0.05 0.84
C PRO A 36 -61.73 0.09 0.40
N PRO A 37 -61.11 1.29 0.41
CA PRO A 37 -59.69 1.49 0.12
C PRO A 37 -58.83 0.96 1.27
N VAL A 38 -57.67 0.40 0.91
CA VAL A 38 -56.71 -0.20 1.83
C VAL A 38 -56.23 0.83 2.86
N ALA A 39 -56.40 0.45 4.12
CA ALA A 39 -56.07 1.20 5.31
C ALA A 39 -54.56 1.23 5.60
N VAL A 40 -54.14 2.36 6.16
CA VAL A 40 -52.91 2.52 6.95
C VAL A 40 -53.19 1.95 8.35
N ALA A 41 -52.41 0.97 8.79
CA ALA A 41 -52.18 0.71 10.20
C ALA A 41 -50.81 0.06 10.45
N SER A 42 -50.16 0.62 11.47
CA SER A 42 -48.95 0.24 12.20
C SER A 42 -48.59 -1.24 12.26
N GLY A 43 -47.31 -1.54 11.99
CA GLY A 43 -46.63 -2.77 12.38
C GLY A 43 -45.14 -2.50 12.57
N ASP A 44 -44.61 -2.92 13.71
CA ASP A 44 -43.21 -2.83 14.12
C ASP A 44 -42.24 -3.30 13.02
N LYS A 45 -41.37 -2.40 12.55
CA LYS A 45 -40.22 -2.79 11.72
C LYS A 45 -39.08 -3.19 12.62
N ALA A 46 -38.98 -4.49 12.88
CA ALA A 46 -37.69 -5.13 13.12
C ALA A 46 -36.74 -4.71 11.99
N ALA A 47 -35.56 -4.21 12.36
CA ALA A 47 -34.53 -3.78 11.42
C ALA A 47 -34.12 -4.97 10.54
N SER A 48 -34.49 -4.94 9.26
CA SER A 48 -33.89 -5.81 8.25
C SER A 48 -32.38 -5.55 8.23
N PRO A 49 -31.53 -6.59 8.24
CA PRO A 49 -30.09 -6.39 8.07
C PRO A 49 -29.85 -5.68 6.72
N PRO A 50 -28.85 -4.79 6.63
CA PRO A 50 -28.59 -4.08 5.39
C PRO A 50 -28.36 -5.09 4.28
N ALA A 51 -29.14 -4.97 3.20
CA ALA A 51 -28.98 -5.76 2.01
C ALA A 51 -27.52 -5.67 1.57
N SER A 52 -26.79 -6.78 1.70
CA SER A 52 -25.47 -6.93 1.11
C SER A 52 -25.64 -6.85 -0.39
N THR A 53 -25.34 -5.70 -0.97
CA THR A 53 -25.03 -5.58 -2.39
C THR A 53 -23.77 -6.41 -2.63
N ASN A 54 -23.98 -7.70 -2.93
CA ASN A 54 -22.98 -8.52 -3.61
C ASN A 54 -22.77 -7.90 -4.99
N VAL A 55 -21.90 -6.90 -5.07
CA VAL A 55 -21.26 -6.52 -6.32
C VAL A 55 -20.48 -7.75 -6.75
N ALA A 56 -21.02 -8.51 -7.71
CA ALA A 56 -20.30 -9.60 -8.33
C ALA A 56 -18.98 -9.02 -8.88
N VAL A 57 -17.86 -9.40 -8.28
CA VAL A 57 -16.53 -9.03 -8.78
C VAL A 57 -16.44 -9.59 -10.20
N LYS A 58 -16.54 -8.71 -11.19
CA LYS A 58 -16.38 -9.07 -12.59
C LYS A 58 -14.98 -9.67 -12.73
N LYS A 59 -14.89 -10.99 -12.96
CA LYS A 59 -13.62 -11.67 -13.21
C LYS A 59 -13.00 -11.02 -14.44
N GLU A 60 -11.89 -10.32 -14.25
CA GLU A 60 -11.20 -9.68 -15.36
C GLU A 60 -10.62 -10.76 -16.29
N LEU A 61 -10.60 -10.48 -17.59
CA LEU A 61 -9.85 -11.30 -18.53
C LEU A 61 -8.35 -11.11 -18.29
N ASP A 62 -7.58 -12.14 -18.61
CA ASP A 62 -6.13 -12.05 -18.64
C ASP A 62 -5.71 -11.11 -19.78
N LEU A 63 -4.54 -10.48 -19.65
CA LEU A 63 -4.00 -9.53 -20.60
C LEU A 63 -2.55 -9.89 -20.94
N LEU A 64 -2.26 -10.07 -22.22
CA LEU A 64 -0.91 -10.10 -22.78
C LEU A 64 -0.57 -8.75 -23.38
N GLU A 65 0.68 -8.35 -23.21
CA GLU A 65 1.28 -7.17 -23.80
C GLU A 65 2.58 -7.60 -24.49
N PHE A 66 2.65 -7.36 -25.80
CA PHE A 66 3.79 -7.75 -26.63
C PHE A 66 4.90 -6.71 -26.56
N VAL A 67 6.11 -7.11 -26.97
CA VAL A 67 7.26 -6.21 -27.15
C VAL A 67 6.96 -5.12 -28.20
N SER A 68 6.09 -5.41 -29.18
CA SER A 68 5.61 -4.42 -30.16
C SER A 68 4.75 -3.31 -29.55
N GLY A 69 4.23 -3.50 -28.34
CA GLY A 69 3.23 -2.61 -27.74
C GLY A 69 1.80 -3.11 -27.89
N ASP A 70 1.55 -4.08 -28.76
CA ASP A 70 0.22 -4.66 -28.95
C ASP A 70 -0.28 -5.35 -27.68
N THR A 71 -1.60 -5.40 -27.52
CA THR A 71 -2.22 -6.10 -26.38
C THR A 71 -3.23 -7.12 -26.86
N LEU A 72 -3.34 -8.23 -26.12
CA LEU A 72 -4.28 -9.30 -26.39
C LEU A 72 -4.97 -9.71 -25.09
N ARG A 73 -6.29 -9.48 -25.02
CA ARG A 73 -7.12 -9.94 -23.91
C ARG A 73 -7.57 -11.38 -24.14
N GLY A 74 -7.82 -12.12 -23.08
CA GLY A 74 -8.31 -13.49 -23.22
C GLY A 74 -8.12 -14.30 -21.95
N LYS A 75 -7.89 -15.59 -22.13
CA LYS A 75 -7.69 -16.54 -21.03
C LYS A 75 -6.36 -17.27 -21.20
N PHE A 76 -5.51 -17.17 -20.20
CA PHE A 76 -4.31 -17.97 -20.08
C PHE A 76 -4.68 -19.43 -19.79
N LEU A 77 -4.15 -20.35 -20.59
CA LEU A 77 -4.40 -21.79 -20.45
C LEU A 77 -3.19 -22.55 -19.89
N GLY A 78 -1.98 -22.02 -20.08
CA GLY A 78 -0.75 -22.61 -19.57
C GLY A 78 0.49 -22.16 -20.34
N TRP A 79 1.66 -22.61 -19.90
CA TRP A 79 2.94 -22.35 -20.54
C TRP A 79 3.78 -23.63 -20.53
N GLU A 80 4.28 -24.04 -21.70
CA GLU A 80 5.14 -25.22 -21.85
C GLU A 80 6.56 -24.85 -22.31
N GLY A 81 7.31 -24.13 -21.48
CA GLY A 81 8.70 -23.75 -21.76
C GLY A 81 8.85 -23.06 -23.13
N GLU A 82 9.74 -23.56 -23.96
CA GLU A 82 9.98 -23.04 -25.32
C GLU A 82 8.82 -23.33 -26.30
N ARG A 83 7.91 -24.27 -25.99
CA ARG A 83 6.73 -24.54 -26.84
C ARG A 83 5.71 -23.40 -26.80
N GLY A 84 5.81 -22.52 -25.82
CA GLY A 84 5.06 -21.28 -25.77
C GLY A 84 3.92 -21.24 -24.76
N ILE A 85 3.25 -20.09 -24.75
CA ILE A 85 2.12 -19.78 -23.88
C ILE A 85 0.83 -20.09 -24.63
N ARG A 86 -0.01 -20.95 -24.05
CA ARG A 86 -1.32 -21.30 -24.58
C ARG A 86 -2.35 -20.28 -24.13
N TRP A 87 -3.06 -19.71 -25.09
CA TRP A 87 -3.98 -18.59 -24.88
C TRP A 87 -5.28 -18.80 -25.63
N GLN A 88 -6.40 -18.42 -25.03
CA GLN A 88 -7.72 -18.45 -25.66
C GLN A 88 -8.25 -17.04 -25.84
N HIS A 89 -8.65 -16.71 -27.07
CA HIS A 89 -9.27 -15.42 -27.43
C HIS A 89 -10.67 -15.67 -27.98
N GLU A 90 -11.66 -14.84 -27.62
CA GLU A 90 -13.07 -15.05 -28.01
C GLU A 90 -13.32 -14.97 -29.52
N GLY A 91 -12.54 -14.15 -30.23
CA GLY A 91 -12.60 -13.99 -31.68
C GLY A 91 -11.80 -15.01 -32.49
N VAL A 92 -11.20 -16.03 -31.87
CA VAL A 92 -10.37 -17.04 -32.57
C VAL A 92 -10.92 -18.43 -32.29
N GLN A 93 -11.15 -19.22 -33.35
CA GLN A 93 -11.45 -20.64 -33.20
C GLN A 93 -10.17 -21.41 -32.87
N GLY A 94 -10.10 -21.97 -31.66
CA GLY A 94 -8.97 -22.77 -31.17
C GLY A 94 -8.09 -22.06 -30.14
N GLU A 95 -6.96 -22.70 -29.80
CA GLU A 95 -5.94 -22.15 -28.91
C GLU A 95 -4.85 -21.42 -29.72
N LEU A 96 -4.44 -20.24 -29.25
CA LEU A 96 -3.26 -19.54 -29.73
C LEU A 96 -2.03 -20.02 -28.94
N VAL A 97 -0.91 -20.19 -29.65
CA VAL A 97 0.39 -20.44 -29.03
C VAL A 97 1.25 -19.19 -29.21
N VAL A 98 1.54 -18.52 -28.11
CA VAL A 98 2.29 -17.27 -28.09
C VAL A 98 3.75 -17.57 -27.77
N ILE A 99 4.66 -17.02 -28.59
CA ILE A 99 6.10 -17.13 -28.41
C ILE A 99 6.50 -16.31 -27.16
N PRO A 100 7.08 -16.94 -26.12
CA PRO A 100 7.33 -16.27 -24.85
C PRO A 100 8.23 -15.02 -25.01
N GLU A 101 9.28 -15.10 -25.84
CA GLU A 101 10.25 -14.02 -26.09
C GLU A 101 9.64 -12.79 -26.79
N LYS A 102 8.40 -12.87 -27.28
CA LYS A 102 7.67 -11.75 -27.88
C LYS A 102 6.75 -11.04 -26.89
N ILE A 103 6.61 -11.56 -25.68
CA ILE A 103 5.82 -10.95 -24.63
C ILE A 103 6.71 -10.01 -23.84
N ARG A 104 6.17 -8.84 -23.53
CA ARG A 104 6.75 -7.90 -22.57
C ARG A 104 6.18 -8.15 -21.18
N LYS A 105 4.86 -8.34 -21.10
CA LYS A 105 4.13 -8.52 -19.84
C LYS A 105 2.92 -9.41 -20.03
N MET A 106 2.62 -10.23 -19.02
CA MET A 106 1.34 -10.93 -18.88
C MET A 106 0.74 -10.57 -17.54
N ARG A 107 -0.56 -10.24 -17.52
CA ARG A 107 -1.34 -10.00 -16.30
C ARG A 107 -2.49 -10.98 -16.25
N LEU A 108 -2.69 -11.61 -15.11
CA LEU A 108 -3.77 -12.56 -14.89
C LEU A 108 -4.93 -11.84 -14.18
N GLY A 109 -6.13 -11.94 -14.73
CA GLY A 109 -7.35 -11.29 -14.28
C GLY A 109 -7.98 -11.94 -13.03
N ARG A 110 -7.14 -12.38 -12.10
CA ARG A 110 -7.52 -12.97 -10.82
C ARG A 110 -7.24 -12.03 -9.66
N SER A 111 -7.91 -12.25 -8.54
CA SER A 111 -7.66 -11.51 -7.30
C SER A 111 -6.35 -11.98 -6.65
N PRO A 112 -5.52 -11.07 -6.13
CA PRO A 112 -4.31 -11.46 -5.42
C PRO A 112 -4.61 -12.27 -4.17
N GLN A 113 -3.91 -13.39 -4.01
CA GLN A 113 -3.95 -14.13 -2.76
C GLN A 113 -2.99 -13.47 -1.75
N ARG A 114 -3.52 -13.11 -0.59
CA ARG A 114 -2.73 -12.52 0.50
C ARG A 114 -1.88 -13.60 1.15
N ALA A 115 -0.62 -13.26 1.44
CA ALA A 115 0.21 -14.08 2.29
C ALA A 115 -0.46 -14.27 3.67
N PRO A 116 -0.28 -15.44 4.31
CA PRO A 116 -0.69 -15.63 5.69
C PRO A 116 -0.07 -14.55 6.59
N LYS A 117 -0.86 -14.01 7.53
CA LYS A 117 -0.38 -13.02 8.52
C LYS A 117 0.73 -13.56 9.44
N THR A 118 0.99 -14.87 9.41
CA THR A 118 1.94 -15.58 10.27
C THR A 118 3.36 -15.57 9.73
N MET A 119 3.58 -15.15 8.47
CA MET A 119 4.91 -15.09 7.87
C MET A 119 5.81 -14.10 8.65
N ASN A 120 7.02 -14.51 8.99
CA ASN A 120 7.89 -13.76 9.90
C ASN A 120 8.94 -12.87 9.24
N GLY A 121 9.10 -12.86 7.91
CA GLY A 121 10.10 -12.00 7.30
C GLY A 121 10.07 -11.83 5.79
N ARG A 122 10.61 -10.72 5.31
CA ARG A 122 10.78 -10.44 3.89
C ARG A 122 12.24 -10.59 3.49
N LEU A 123 12.47 -11.47 2.52
CA LEU A 123 13.76 -11.70 1.89
C LEU A 123 13.91 -10.80 0.66
N TRP A 124 15.04 -10.11 0.59
CA TRP A 124 15.48 -9.33 -0.57
C TRP A 124 16.76 -9.94 -1.11
N LEU A 125 16.81 -10.15 -2.42
CA LEU A 125 17.94 -10.72 -3.12
C LEU A 125 18.64 -9.67 -3.96
N HIS A 126 19.94 -9.87 -4.21
CA HIS A 126 20.74 -8.95 -5.03
C HIS A 126 20.31 -8.89 -6.50
N ASN A 127 19.60 -9.91 -7.00
CA ASN A 127 18.97 -9.89 -8.33
C ASN A 127 17.65 -9.09 -8.35
N GLY A 128 17.28 -8.44 -7.25
CA GLY A 128 16.04 -7.67 -7.12
C GLY A 128 14.80 -8.51 -6.77
N ASP A 129 14.92 -9.84 -6.64
CA ASP A 129 13.81 -10.68 -6.17
C ASP A 129 13.46 -10.39 -4.72
N GLN A 130 12.18 -10.57 -4.41
CA GLN A 130 11.59 -10.25 -3.12
C GLN A 130 10.55 -11.30 -2.75
N LEU A 131 10.72 -11.92 -1.60
CA LEU A 131 9.84 -13.01 -1.17
C LEU A 131 9.36 -12.77 0.26
N MET A 132 8.06 -13.00 0.46
CA MET A 132 7.47 -13.14 1.79
C MET A 132 7.73 -14.57 2.28
N VAL A 133 8.47 -14.70 3.38
CA VAL A 133 8.96 -16.00 3.86
C VAL A 133 8.88 -16.12 5.38
N ASP A 134 8.96 -17.35 5.87
CA ASP A 134 9.48 -17.65 7.19
C ASP A 134 10.97 -17.95 7.11
N VAL A 135 11.78 -17.29 7.94
CA VAL A 135 13.22 -17.54 8.04
C VAL A 135 13.44 -18.73 8.95
N GLU A 136 13.76 -19.89 8.38
CA GLU A 136 13.97 -21.15 9.14
C GLU A 136 15.43 -21.30 9.60
N GLY A 137 16.38 -20.86 8.78
CA GLY A 137 17.79 -20.91 9.15
C GLY A 137 18.73 -20.29 8.13
N LEU A 138 19.98 -20.10 8.53
CA LEU A 138 21.05 -19.57 7.68
C LEU A 138 22.39 -20.06 8.21
N ASP A 139 23.34 -20.36 7.33
CA ASP A 139 24.72 -20.72 7.71
C ASP A 139 25.74 -19.94 6.86
N ALA A 140 27.00 -20.38 6.84
CA ALA A 140 28.04 -19.73 6.06
C ALA A 140 27.83 -19.83 4.53
N GLN A 141 27.04 -20.79 4.06
CA GLN A 141 26.87 -21.13 2.64
C GLN A 141 25.48 -20.78 2.13
N LYS A 142 24.42 -20.99 2.91
CA LYS A 142 23.04 -20.88 2.45
C LYS A 142 22.06 -20.37 3.51
N GLY A 143 20.94 -19.83 3.03
CA GLY A 143 19.72 -19.57 3.81
C GLY A 143 18.63 -20.57 3.47
N ILE A 144 17.80 -20.92 4.45
CA ILE A 144 16.63 -21.80 4.34
C ILE A 144 15.39 -20.98 4.72
N PHE A 145 14.43 -20.94 3.81
CA PHE A 145 13.23 -20.12 3.93
C PHE A 145 11.99 -20.95 3.60
N ASN A 146 10.89 -20.75 4.32
CA ASN A 146 9.60 -21.29 3.94
C ASN A 146 8.77 -20.22 3.24
N SER A 147 8.02 -20.59 2.21
CA SER A 147 6.99 -19.73 1.64
C SER A 147 5.68 -20.48 1.50
N TRP A 148 4.56 -19.77 1.70
CA TRP A 148 3.22 -20.36 1.61
C TRP A 148 2.87 -20.87 0.20
N TYR A 149 3.58 -20.41 -0.84
CA TYR A 149 3.36 -20.78 -2.24
C TYR A 149 4.39 -21.73 -2.83
N ALA A 150 5.64 -21.76 -2.36
CA ALA A 150 6.70 -22.63 -2.91
C ALA A 150 7.29 -23.62 -1.89
N GLY A 151 6.83 -23.60 -0.63
CA GLY A 151 7.40 -24.42 0.43
C GLY A 151 8.82 -23.98 0.78
N THR A 152 9.69 -24.95 1.10
CA THR A 152 11.08 -24.69 1.47
C THR A 152 11.94 -24.29 0.27
N LEU A 153 12.60 -23.15 0.39
CA LEU A 153 13.51 -22.55 -0.58
C LEU A 153 14.92 -22.47 0.03
N GLN A 154 15.94 -22.81 -0.75
CA GLN A 154 17.34 -22.67 -0.36
C GLN A 154 18.01 -21.64 -1.25
N SER A 155 18.60 -20.61 -0.65
CA SER A 155 19.37 -19.59 -1.37
C SER A 155 20.85 -19.71 -0.99
N PRO A 156 21.80 -19.59 -1.93
CA PRO A 156 23.17 -19.24 -1.59
C PRO A 156 23.17 -17.99 -0.73
N ARG A 157 24.00 -17.96 0.30
CA ARG A 157 24.08 -16.83 1.21
C ARG A 157 24.49 -15.55 0.50
N THR A 158 25.36 -15.66 -0.50
CA THR A 158 25.84 -14.53 -1.32
C THR A 158 24.76 -13.89 -2.18
N ALA A 159 23.62 -14.54 -2.39
CA ALA A 159 22.50 -13.96 -3.13
C ALA A 159 21.59 -13.09 -2.24
N ILE A 160 21.67 -13.27 -0.91
CA ILE A 160 20.85 -12.56 0.07
C ILE A 160 21.38 -11.15 0.24
N SER A 161 20.53 -10.15 0.00
CA SER A 161 20.85 -8.75 0.27
C SER A 161 20.39 -8.33 1.66
N ASN A 162 19.11 -8.59 1.97
CA ASN A 162 18.52 -8.14 3.21
C ASN A 162 17.39 -9.07 3.65
N ILE A 163 17.31 -9.32 4.95
CA ILE A 163 16.19 -10.00 5.59
C ILE A 163 15.58 -9.02 6.58
N THR A 164 14.31 -8.68 6.38
CA THR A 164 13.54 -7.88 7.35
C THR A 164 12.63 -8.83 8.11
N LEU A 165 12.75 -8.86 9.43
CA LEU A 165 11.92 -9.71 10.28
C LEU A 165 10.76 -8.89 10.83
N PHE A 166 9.56 -9.45 10.70
CA PHE A 166 8.35 -8.91 11.29
C PHE A 166 8.18 -9.59 12.64
N LEU A 167 8.19 -8.80 13.71
CA LEU A 167 7.91 -9.34 15.03
C LEU A 167 6.51 -9.97 14.98
N THR A 168 6.45 -11.25 15.34
CA THR A 168 5.24 -12.07 15.41
C THR A 168 4.34 -11.57 16.54
N ASN A 169 3.74 -10.37 16.38
CA ASN A 169 2.74 -9.79 17.29
C ASN A 169 1.99 -8.59 16.66
N GLY A 170 1.52 -8.72 15.42
CA GLY A 170 0.60 -7.71 14.84
C GLY A 170 1.26 -6.40 14.40
N ASP A 171 2.58 -6.38 14.25
CA ASP A 171 3.31 -5.20 13.80
C ASP A 171 3.16 -4.93 12.30
N LEU A 172 2.83 -5.93 11.47
CA LEU A 172 2.52 -5.72 10.04
C LEU A 172 1.04 -5.33 9.87
N LEU A 173 0.80 -4.08 9.47
CA LEU A 173 -0.55 -3.50 9.35
C LEU A 173 -1.09 -3.57 7.93
N TYR A 174 -0.22 -3.37 6.96
CA TYR A 174 -0.56 -3.48 5.54
C TYR A 174 0.63 -4.00 4.75
N HIS A 175 0.32 -4.82 3.76
CA HIS A 175 1.26 -5.27 2.75
C HIS A 175 0.56 -5.30 1.39
N GLY A 176 1.18 -4.71 0.37
CA GLY A 176 0.65 -4.68 -0.98
C GLY A 176 1.47 -3.81 -1.94
N PRO A 177 0.86 -3.25 -2.98
CA PRO A 177 -0.57 -3.30 -3.30
C PRO A 177 -1.05 -4.67 -3.77
N THR A 178 -2.27 -5.05 -3.38
CA THR A 178 -2.92 -6.31 -3.78
C THR A 178 -4.30 -6.03 -4.40
N GLY A 179 -4.49 -4.85 -4.99
CA GLY A 179 -5.78 -4.35 -5.45
C GLY A 179 -6.21 -3.04 -4.78
N LEU A 180 -7.26 -2.43 -5.32
CA LEU A 180 -7.82 -1.16 -4.85
C LEU A 180 -8.85 -1.34 -3.72
N ASP A 181 -9.19 -2.57 -3.32
CA ASP A 181 -10.19 -2.84 -2.29
C ASP A 181 -9.85 -2.15 -0.98
N GLY A 182 -10.72 -1.24 -0.52
CA GLY A 182 -10.53 -0.43 0.68
C GLY A 182 -9.60 0.79 0.51
N TRP A 183 -9.18 1.08 -0.72
CA TRP A 183 -8.57 2.35 -1.10
C TRP A 183 -9.62 3.27 -1.70
N GLN A 184 -9.61 4.53 -1.29
CA GLN A 184 -10.51 5.59 -1.72
C GLN A 184 -9.77 6.48 -2.71
N GLN A 185 -10.46 6.89 -3.78
CA GLN A 185 -9.90 7.81 -4.76
C GLN A 185 -10.63 9.15 -4.67
N SER A 186 -9.88 10.24 -4.77
CA SER A 186 -10.52 11.54 -5.01
C SER A 186 -10.99 11.60 -6.46
N GLN A 187 -12.08 12.33 -6.72
CA GLN A 187 -12.44 12.66 -8.10
C GLN A 187 -11.27 13.40 -8.80
N PRO A 188 -11.03 13.14 -10.10
CA PRO A 188 -10.00 13.84 -10.85
C PRO A 188 -10.31 15.33 -10.93
N LEU A 189 -9.30 16.18 -10.72
CA LEU A 189 -9.42 17.61 -11.01
C LEU A 189 -9.62 17.77 -12.53
N ARG A 190 -10.83 18.09 -13.00
CA ARG A 190 -11.06 18.40 -14.42
C ARG A 190 -10.52 19.80 -14.73
N GLY A 191 -9.63 19.86 -15.73
CA GLY A 191 -9.26 21.07 -16.46
C GLY A 191 -8.43 22.09 -15.69
N GLY A 192 -7.10 21.93 -15.64
CA GLY A 192 -6.11 23.03 -15.54
C GLY A 192 -6.28 24.09 -14.44
N ALA A 193 -7.21 23.94 -13.51
CA ALA A 193 -7.55 24.97 -12.55
C ALA A 193 -6.55 24.92 -11.40
N VAL A 194 -5.65 25.89 -11.42
CA VAL A 194 -4.84 26.27 -10.27
C VAL A 194 -5.81 26.72 -9.17
N MET A 195 -5.86 25.97 -8.07
CA MET A 195 -6.57 26.38 -6.86
C MET A 195 -5.85 27.58 -6.24
N ILE A 196 -6.24 28.81 -6.62
CA ILE A 196 -5.96 30.01 -5.83
C ILE A 196 -7.19 30.25 -4.94
N ARG A 197 -6.99 30.15 -3.62
CA ARG A 197 -8.05 30.36 -2.61
C ARG A 197 -8.78 31.70 -2.84
N ASN A 198 -10.11 31.66 -2.80
CA ASN A 198 -11.01 32.81 -2.58
C ASN A 198 -10.88 34.03 -3.52
N GLN A 199 -10.41 33.87 -4.76
CA GLN A 199 -10.56 34.92 -5.77
C GLN A 199 -11.59 34.57 -6.82
N VAL A 200 -12.48 35.53 -7.08
CA VAL A 200 -13.30 35.62 -8.28
C VAL A 200 -12.35 35.64 -9.47
N VAL A 201 -12.45 34.65 -10.36
CA VAL A 201 -11.73 34.66 -11.63
C VAL A 201 -12.69 35.16 -12.69
N MET A 202 -12.27 36.21 -13.42
CA MET A 202 -12.95 36.68 -14.61
C MET A 202 -12.46 35.85 -15.79
N VAL A 203 -13.35 35.09 -16.41
CA VAL A 203 -13.10 34.41 -17.70
C VAL A 203 -14.11 34.96 -18.70
N ASP A 204 -13.64 35.48 -19.82
CA ASP A 204 -14.47 36.04 -20.90
C ASP A 204 -15.50 37.11 -20.47
N GLY A 205 -15.19 37.86 -19.41
CA GLY A 205 -16.08 38.92 -18.90
C GLY A 205 -17.13 38.46 -17.89
N GLU A 206 -17.15 37.18 -17.51
CA GLU A 206 -18.05 36.65 -16.48
C GLU A 206 -17.33 36.36 -15.16
N VAL A 207 -18.01 36.69 -14.06
CA VAL A 207 -17.58 36.39 -12.69
C VAL A 207 -17.85 34.90 -12.42
N VAL A 208 -16.80 34.08 -12.50
CA VAL A 208 -16.90 32.67 -12.12
C VAL A 208 -16.57 32.55 -10.63
N VAL A 209 -17.60 32.28 -9.83
CA VAL A 209 -17.42 31.82 -8.46
C VAL A 209 -17.08 30.34 -8.55
N ALA A 210 -15.86 29.96 -8.14
CA ALA A 210 -15.50 28.54 -8.01
C ALA A 210 -16.39 27.88 -6.96
N ARG A 211 -17.54 27.35 -7.39
CA ARG A 211 -18.32 26.38 -6.62
C ARG A 211 -17.76 25.00 -6.91
N GLU A 212 -17.60 24.20 -5.86
CA GLU A 212 -17.51 22.75 -6.02
C GLU A 212 -18.81 22.28 -6.69
N GLU A 213 -18.79 22.14 -8.01
CA GLU A 213 -19.86 21.43 -8.71
C GLU A 213 -19.69 19.93 -8.41
N ARG A 214 -20.49 19.43 -7.46
CA ARG A 214 -20.81 18.00 -7.39
C ARG A 214 -21.64 17.65 -8.63
N ASN A 215 -20.99 17.12 -9.66
CA ASN A 215 -21.67 16.33 -10.68
C ASN A 215 -21.25 14.87 -10.53
N ASP A 216 -22.23 14.01 -10.28
CA ASP A 216 -22.10 12.61 -9.90
C ASP A 216 -21.80 11.66 -11.08
N GLU A 217 -21.24 12.16 -12.19
CA GLU A 217 -20.75 11.31 -13.28
C GLU A 217 -19.34 10.82 -12.95
N GLN A 218 -19.20 9.52 -12.68
CA GLN A 218 -17.94 8.85 -12.36
C GLN A 218 -16.91 9.06 -13.48
N GLY A 219 -16.13 10.14 -13.38
CA GLY A 219 -14.96 10.35 -14.20
C GLY A 219 -13.99 9.18 -14.09
N GLU A 220 -13.24 8.92 -15.16
CA GLU A 220 -12.29 7.81 -15.21
C GLU A 220 -11.34 7.83 -13.98
N PRO A 221 -11.01 6.68 -13.37
CA PRO A 221 -10.27 6.61 -12.12
C PRO A 221 -8.84 7.12 -12.26
N ALA A 222 -8.41 8.03 -11.38
CA ALA A 222 -7.07 8.61 -11.44
C ALA A 222 -5.96 7.59 -11.15
N TRP A 223 -6.29 6.56 -10.37
CA TRP A 223 -5.39 5.49 -10.00
C TRP A 223 -5.97 4.13 -10.39
N ILE A 224 -5.12 3.29 -10.96
CA ILE A 224 -5.43 1.90 -11.30
C ILE A 224 -4.50 0.96 -10.55
N PHE A 225 -4.91 -0.30 -10.41
CA PHE A 225 -4.02 -1.38 -9.99
C PHE A 225 -3.71 -2.26 -11.19
N ASN A 226 -2.43 -2.34 -11.58
CA ASN A 226 -2.00 -3.05 -12.78
C ASN A 226 -1.54 -4.50 -12.52
N GLY A 227 -1.93 -5.07 -11.36
CA GLY A 227 -1.54 -6.41 -10.91
C GLY A 227 -0.32 -6.43 -9.99
N GLU A 228 0.46 -5.34 -9.95
CA GLU A 228 1.71 -5.25 -9.18
C GLU A 228 1.84 -3.94 -8.40
N ALA A 229 1.41 -2.84 -9.02
CA ALA A 229 1.59 -1.50 -8.50
C ALA A 229 0.26 -0.73 -8.56
N PHE A 230 0.12 0.23 -7.66
CA PHE A 230 -0.78 1.36 -7.91
C PHE A 230 -0.13 2.25 -8.94
N GLU A 231 -0.86 2.59 -9.99
CA GLU A 231 -0.38 3.45 -11.06
C GLU A 231 -1.33 4.64 -11.21
N ALA A 232 -0.78 5.84 -11.05
CA ALA A 232 -1.48 7.08 -11.34
C ALA A 232 -1.46 7.30 -12.85
N VAL A 233 -2.63 7.26 -13.49
CA VAL A 233 -2.80 7.51 -14.92
C VAL A 233 -3.19 8.96 -15.22
N ARG A 234 -3.58 9.71 -14.19
CA ARG A 234 -3.86 11.16 -14.25
C ARG A 234 -3.77 11.77 -12.84
N PRO A 235 -3.75 13.11 -12.71
CA PRO A 235 -3.75 13.77 -11.40
C PRO A 235 -4.95 13.36 -10.53
N GLY A 236 -4.69 13.16 -9.24
CA GLY A 236 -5.68 12.72 -8.26
C GLY A 236 -5.02 12.02 -7.07
N SER A 237 -5.80 11.63 -6.07
CA SER A 237 -5.28 10.93 -4.90
C SER A 237 -5.82 9.53 -4.71
N LEU A 238 -5.01 8.69 -4.06
CA LEU A 238 -5.36 7.38 -3.57
C LEU A 238 -5.09 7.34 -2.06
N GLY A 239 -6.12 7.11 -1.24
CA GLY A 239 -6.03 7.15 0.21
C GLY A 239 -6.66 5.95 0.89
N ARG A 240 -6.16 5.63 2.09
CA ARG A 240 -6.70 4.54 2.91
C ARG A 240 -6.45 4.81 4.38
N ASP A 241 -7.43 4.44 5.20
CA ASP A 241 -7.20 4.35 6.64
C ASP A 241 -6.46 3.05 6.96
N VAL A 242 -5.13 3.17 6.96
CA VAL A 242 -4.20 2.07 7.23
C VAL A 242 -3.94 1.88 8.72
N LYS A 243 -4.67 2.61 9.58
CA LYS A 243 -4.57 2.54 11.04
C LYS A 243 -3.14 2.79 11.52
N LEU A 244 -2.48 3.83 10.99
CA LEU A 244 -1.11 4.19 11.39
C LEU A 244 -1.01 4.33 12.93
N PRO A 245 -0.17 3.52 13.59
CA PRO A 245 0.10 3.64 15.02
C PRO A 245 0.98 4.85 15.28
N ARG A 246 1.06 5.31 16.53
CA ARG A 246 1.89 6.46 16.93
C ARG A 246 3.37 6.31 16.57
N GLN A 247 3.84 5.08 16.44
CA GLN A 247 5.18 4.77 15.97
C GLN A 247 5.05 3.85 14.75
N SER A 248 5.33 4.36 13.56
CA SER A 248 5.06 3.68 12.29
C SER A 248 6.24 3.71 11.34
N MET A 249 6.36 2.67 10.51
CA MET A 249 7.28 2.61 9.37
C MET A 249 6.46 2.32 8.12
N ILE A 250 6.72 3.10 7.08
CA ILE A 250 6.12 2.95 5.77
C ILE A 250 7.26 2.76 4.79
N ILE A 251 7.30 1.62 4.10
CA ILE A 251 8.26 1.31 3.03
C ILE A 251 7.47 1.22 1.74
N MET A 252 7.96 1.83 0.66
CA MET A 252 7.38 1.68 -0.67
C MET A 252 8.45 1.89 -1.75
N GLU A 253 8.28 1.26 -2.91
CA GLU A 253 9.04 1.58 -4.12
C GLU A 253 8.24 2.58 -4.96
N ILE A 254 8.88 3.69 -5.30
CA ILE A 254 8.37 4.71 -6.20
C ILE A 254 9.07 4.58 -7.54
N GLU A 255 8.29 4.46 -8.62
CA GLU A 255 8.79 4.51 -10.00
C GLU A 255 8.11 5.67 -10.75
N THR A 256 8.92 6.50 -11.39
CA THR A 256 8.47 7.63 -12.22
C THR A 256 9.27 7.66 -13.52
N PRO A 257 8.64 7.86 -14.69
CA PRO A 257 9.32 7.93 -15.99
C PRO A 257 10.03 9.28 -16.20
N LEU A 258 9.61 10.30 -15.46
CA LEU A 258 10.15 11.66 -15.49
C LEU A 258 10.39 12.12 -14.05
N THR A 259 10.40 13.42 -13.83
CA THR A 259 10.52 14.04 -12.51
C THR A 259 9.34 13.68 -11.59
N PRO A 260 9.59 13.36 -10.31
CA PRO A 260 8.53 13.15 -9.32
C PRO A 260 7.75 14.45 -9.10
N ALA A 261 6.43 14.32 -9.05
CA ALA A 261 5.50 15.40 -8.75
C ALA A 261 4.30 14.85 -7.97
N PHE A 262 4.54 14.49 -6.72
CA PHE A 262 3.53 13.87 -5.87
C PHE A 262 3.67 14.32 -4.42
N THR A 263 2.59 14.17 -3.65
CA THR A 263 2.59 14.39 -2.20
C THR A 263 2.17 13.13 -1.48
N LEU A 264 2.96 12.72 -0.50
CA LEU A 264 2.62 11.68 0.47
C LEU A 264 2.13 12.34 1.75
N HIS A 265 0.85 12.17 2.06
CA HIS A 265 0.23 12.55 3.32
C HIS A 265 0.21 11.35 4.26
N ILE A 266 0.75 11.51 5.46
CA ILE A 266 0.74 10.51 6.53
C ILE A 266 0.02 11.08 7.75
N TYR A 267 -0.60 10.18 8.52
CA TYR A 267 -1.46 10.54 9.65
C TYR A 267 -2.58 11.51 9.27
N SER A 268 -3.21 11.24 8.13
CA SER A 268 -4.32 12.02 7.62
C SER A 268 -5.60 11.74 8.40
N ASP A 269 -6.39 12.77 8.67
CA ASP A 269 -7.75 12.69 9.24
C ASP A 269 -8.82 12.30 8.20
N ALA A 270 -8.50 12.39 6.91
CA ALA A 270 -9.37 12.03 5.80
C ALA A 270 -8.61 11.23 4.73
N THR A 271 -9.31 10.35 4.00
CA THR A 271 -8.70 9.44 3.01
C THR A 271 -9.34 9.48 1.63
N ASP A 272 -10.50 10.14 1.53
CA ASP A 272 -11.28 10.36 0.31
C ASP A 272 -10.85 11.62 -0.45
N ARG A 273 -10.02 12.47 0.15
CA ARG A 273 -9.57 13.76 -0.39
C ARG A 273 -8.11 14.04 -0.04
N PHE A 274 -7.52 15.00 -0.76
CA PHE A 274 -6.18 15.55 -0.48
C PHE A 274 -6.20 17.04 -0.08
N ALA A 275 -7.31 17.73 -0.32
CA ALA A 275 -7.53 19.13 0.07
C ALA A 275 -8.28 19.20 1.40
N GLY A 276 -7.97 20.21 2.22
CA GLY A 276 -8.69 20.44 3.49
C GLY A 276 -8.55 19.32 4.51
N LEU A 277 -7.43 18.58 4.48
CA LEU A 277 -7.11 17.53 5.45
C LEU A 277 -6.11 18.00 6.49
N SER A 278 -6.13 17.31 7.64
CA SER A 278 -5.13 17.41 8.68
C SER A 278 -4.10 16.30 8.50
N ALA A 279 -2.87 16.62 8.08
CA ALA A 279 -1.80 15.63 7.93
C ALA A 279 -0.38 16.21 8.05
N LEU A 280 0.59 15.31 8.21
CA LEU A 280 2.00 15.55 7.88
C LEU A 280 2.22 15.18 6.41
N SER A 281 2.79 16.08 5.61
CA SER A 281 2.84 15.91 4.15
C SER A 281 4.26 16.12 3.61
N PHE A 282 4.76 15.14 2.86
CA PHE A 282 5.97 15.24 2.06
C PHE A 282 5.59 15.51 0.60
N THR A 283 5.90 16.69 0.08
CA THR A 283 5.75 17.03 -1.33
C THR A 283 7.08 16.84 -2.03
N PHE A 284 7.12 15.93 -3.00
CA PHE A 284 8.27 15.62 -3.84
C PHE A 284 8.13 16.39 -5.16
N THR A 285 9.08 17.27 -5.45
CA THR A 285 9.07 18.09 -6.66
C THR A 285 10.49 18.30 -7.15
N GLY A 286 10.85 17.68 -8.28
CA GLY A 286 12.23 17.77 -8.75
C GLY A 286 13.17 17.04 -7.81
N ARG A 287 14.18 17.79 -7.34
CA ARG A 287 15.16 17.34 -6.34
C ARG A 287 14.76 17.66 -4.91
N MET A 288 13.74 18.49 -4.75
CA MET A 288 13.36 19.04 -3.46
C MET A 288 12.21 18.24 -2.86
N ILE A 289 12.33 18.05 -1.55
CA ILE A 289 11.30 17.49 -0.70
C ILE A 289 10.91 18.57 0.28
N TYR A 290 9.63 18.93 0.30
CA TYR A 290 9.06 19.87 1.25
C TYR A 290 8.22 19.10 2.27
N PHE A 291 8.53 19.28 3.55
CA PHE A 291 7.79 18.65 4.63
C PHE A 291 6.96 19.70 5.38
N ARG A 292 5.64 19.48 5.46
CA ARG A 292 4.70 20.43 6.04
C ARG A 292 3.64 19.76 6.93
N ARG A 293 3.10 20.53 7.87
CA ARG A 293 1.87 20.24 8.59
C ARG A 293 0.73 21.02 7.95
N SER A 294 -0.36 20.37 7.55
CA SER A 294 -1.56 21.05 7.02
C SER A 294 -2.75 20.74 7.90
N LEU A 295 -3.60 21.70 8.25
CA LEU A 295 -4.78 21.52 9.12
C LEU A 295 -6.08 21.51 8.31
N SER A 296 -7.04 20.69 8.71
CA SER A 296 -8.36 20.64 8.07
C SER A 296 -9.19 21.91 8.28
N SER A 297 -8.97 22.63 9.39
CA SER A 297 -9.50 23.98 9.63
C SER A 297 -8.91 25.06 8.71
N GLY A 298 -7.96 24.71 7.86
CA GLY A 298 -7.17 25.65 7.08
C GLY A 298 -5.86 26.03 7.78
N GLY A 299 -4.90 26.46 6.96
CA GLY A 299 -3.52 26.73 7.38
C GLY A 299 -2.56 25.59 7.04
N SER A 300 -1.31 25.96 6.78
CA SER A 300 -0.21 25.02 6.56
C SER A 300 1.06 25.62 7.10
N ARG A 301 1.87 24.81 7.78
CA ARG A 301 3.17 25.19 8.32
C ARG A 301 4.25 24.36 7.66
N GLN A 302 5.26 25.03 7.11
CA GLN A 302 6.47 24.34 6.68
C GLN A 302 7.23 23.84 7.91
N ILE A 303 7.56 22.55 7.94
CA ILE A 303 8.37 21.93 8.99
C ILE A 303 9.84 21.93 8.57
N GLY A 304 10.11 21.62 7.30
CA GLY A 304 11.46 21.64 6.77
C GLY A 304 11.51 21.26 5.29
N SER A 305 12.71 21.15 4.76
CA SER A 305 12.94 20.66 3.40
C SER A 305 14.23 19.83 3.34
N ALA A 306 14.37 19.06 2.27
CA ALA A 306 15.58 18.32 1.95
C ALA A 306 15.80 18.32 0.43
N ASP A 307 17.05 18.21 0.01
CA ASP A 307 17.44 17.88 -1.37
C ASP A 307 17.77 16.39 -1.45
N HIS A 308 17.60 15.79 -2.63
CA HIS A 308 18.11 14.46 -2.93
C HIS A 308 18.70 14.40 -4.35
N GLN A 309 19.55 13.40 -4.58
CA GLN A 309 20.13 13.11 -5.90
C GLN A 309 19.50 11.91 -6.61
N LYS A 310 18.42 11.35 -6.03
CA LYS A 310 17.87 10.06 -6.46
C LYS A 310 16.97 10.11 -7.68
N PHE A 311 16.05 11.08 -7.76
CA PHE A 311 15.26 11.27 -8.97
C PHE A 311 16.05 12.08 -10.00
N VAL A 312 16.25 11.50 -11.18
CA VAL A 312 16.98 12.10 -12.29
C VAL A 312 15.96 12.62 -13.30
N THR A 313 15.96 13.94 -13.51
CA THR A 313 15.05 14.58 -14.46
C THR A 313 15.22 13.98 -15.85
N GLY A 314 14.12 13.55 -16.45
CA GLY A 314 14.10 13.01 -17.82
C GLY A 314 14.51 11.53 -17.94
N GLN A 315 14.78 10.83 -16.83
CA GLN A 315 15.06 9.41 -16.84
C GLN A 315 14.09 8.63 -15.94
N PRO A 316 13.66 7.42 -16.36
CA PRO A 316 12.96 6.51 -15.47
C PRO A 316 13.79 6.24 -14.22
N THR A 317 13.21 6.49 -13.06
CA THR A 317 13.87 6.26 -11.77
C THR A 317 12.98 5.44 -10.87
N ARG A 318 13.60 4.44 -10.23
CA ARG A 318 13.00 3.60 -9.19
C ARG A 318 13.74 3.86 -7.90
N VAL A 319 13.02 4.23 -6.85
CA VAL A 319 13.60 4.58 -5.54
C VAL A 319 12.81 3.89 -4.45
N LYS A 320 13.52 3.27 -3.49
CA LYS A 320 12.91 2.78 -2.25
C LYS A 320 12.75 3.95 -1.28
N LEU A 321 11.52 4.32 -0.97
CA LEU A 321 11.18 5.32 0.03
C LEU A 321 10.87 4.64 1.36
N THR A 322 11.50 5.09 2.44
CA THR A 322 11.12 4.68 3.81
C THR A 322 10.81 5.91 4.65
N VAL A 323 9.64 5.92 5.28
CA VAL A 323 9.20 6.96 6.21
C VAL A 323 9.03 6.33 7.58
N CYS A 324 9.79 6.81 8.54
CA CYS A 324 9.69 6.41 9.93
C CYS A 324 9.12 7.56 10.75
N THR A 325 8.08 7.32 11.55
CA THR A 325 7.45 8.35 12.39
C THR A 325 7.32 7.87 13.82
N ASP A 326 7.73 8.71 14.77
CA ASP A 326 7.48 8.52 16.19
C ASP A 326 6.79 9.80 16.70
N LEU A 327 5.48 9.72 16.91
CA LEU A 327 4.67 10.82 17.41
C LEU A 327 4.90 11.09 18.91
N ASP A 328 5.46 10.14 19.66
CA ASP A 328 5.76 10.30 21.09
C ASP A 328 7.04 11.12 21.26
N GLN A 329 8.07 10.80 20.48
CA GLN A 329 9.30 11.59 20.38
C GLN A 329 9.17 12.80 19.44
N GLN A 330 8.05 12.93 18.75
CA GLN A 330 7.75 14.01 17.82
C GLN A 330 8.82 14.17 16.74
N ILE A 331 9.15 13.05 16.09
CA ILE A 331 10.11 12.99 14.97
C ILE A 331 9.54 12.26 13.77
N VAL A 332 9.98 12.68 12.58
CA VAL A 332 9.78 11.94 11.33
C VAL A 332 11.11 11.86 10.60
N ALA A 333 11.45 10.70 10.07
CA ALA A 333 12.63 10.51 9.25
C ALA A 333 12.30 9.94 7.89
N LEU A 334 13.03 10.43 6.90
CA LEU A 334 12.88 10.05 5.52
C LEU A 334 14.17 9.43 5.02
N PHE A 335 14.05 8.26 4.39
CA PHE A 335 15.15 7.55 3.75
C PHE A 335 14.82 7.29 2.29
N MET A 336 15.84 7.34 1.44
CA MET A 336 15.75 7.00 0.02
C MET A 336 16.88 6.05 -0.34
N ASP A 337 16.52 4.88 -0.87
CA ASP A 337 17.42 3.72 -1.05
C ASP A 337 18.20 3.41 0.23
N ASP A 338 17.44 3.29 1.31
CA ASP A 338 17.91 3.06 2.67
C ASP A 338 18.79 4.18 3.26
N MET A 339 19.31 5.14 2.51
CA MET A 339 20.09 6.26 3.06
C MET A 339 19.21 7.33 3.71
N LEU A 340 19.59 7.80 4.90
CA LEU A 340 18.89 8.89 5.57
C LEU A 340 19.00 10.18 4.74
N VAL A 341 17.86 10.66 4.28
CA VAL A 341 17.76 11.96 3.62
C VAL A 341 17.75 13.05 4.69
N ARG A 342 16.82 12.94 5.66
CA ARG A 342 16.68 13.90 6.76
C ARG A 342 15.80 13.37 7.89
N LYS A 343 16.12 13.82 9.11
CA LYS A 343 15.27 13.75 10.30
C LYS A 343 14.63 15.12 10.56
N PHE A 344 13.33 15.14 10.78
CA PHE A 344 12.52 16.33 11.03
C PHE A 344 11.95 16.28 12.45
N SER A 345 12.01 17.40 13.17
CA SER A 345 11.26 17.59 14.42
C SER A 345 9.85 18.06 14.09
N ILE A 346 8.84 17.40 14.65
CA ILE A 346 7.42 17.77 14.53
C ILE A 346 6.87 18.29 15.86
N ALA A 347 7.73 19.00 16.61
CA ALA A 347 7.40 19.57 17.91
C ALA A 347 6.09 20.38 17.90
N GLY A 348 5.11 19.95 18.70
CA GLY A 348 3.79 20.57 18.80
C GLY A 348 2.91 20.46 17.55
N GLN A 349 3.28 19.63 16.57
CA GLN A 349 2.52 19.47 15.31
C GLN A 349 1.67 18.19 15.25
N VAL A 350 1.45 17.52 16.39
CA VAL A 350 0.81 16.20 16.45
C VAL A 350 -0.69 16.23 16.73
N GLU A 351 -1.23 17.35 17.21
CA GLU A 351 -2.65 17.49 17.54
C GLU A 351 -3.52 17.41 16.28
N GLY A 352 -4.66 16.72 16.34
CA GLY A 352 -5.62 16.62 15.23
C GLY A 352 -5.13 15.79 14.05
N LEU A 353 -4.06 15.01 14.20
CA LEU A 353 -3.65 14.00 13.22
C LEU A 353 -4.58 12.78 13.27
N GLY A 354 -4.82 12.17 12.12
CA GLY A 354 -5.56 10.91 12.00
C GLY A 354 -4.64 9.70 11.83
N THR A 355 -5.16 8.63 11.23
CA THR A 355 -4.44 7.36 11.02
C THR A 355 -4.33 6.98 9.54
N GLY A 356 -4.80 7.84 8.65
CA GLY A 356 -4.83 7.60 7.21
C GLY A 356 -3.51 7.89 6.52
N MET A 357 -3.36 7.30 5.34
CA MET A 357 -2.33 7.64 4.37
C MET A 357 -3.01 8.03 3.06
N VAL A 358 -2.55 9.11 2.43
CA VAL A 358 -3.05 9.58 1.13
C VAL A 358 -1.88 9.90 0.24
N ILE A 359 -1.91 9.43 -0.99
CA ILE A 359 -0.90 9.76 -2.00
C ILE A 359 -1.58 10.54 -3.11
N GLN A 360 -1.10 11.75 -3.35
CA GLN A 360 -1.62 12.66 -4.34
C GLN A 360 -0.63 12.79 -5.49
N GLN A 361 -1.00 12.37 -6.70
CA GLN A 361 -0.28 12.70 -7.91
C GLN A 361 -0.69 14.10 -8.38
N GLN A 362 0.29 14.97 -8.60
CA GLN A 362 0.05 16.39 -8.93
C GLN A 362 0.20 16.69 -10.42
N ALA A 363 1.10 15.99 -11.12
CA ALA A 363 1.36 16.21 -12.54
C ALA A 363 0.83 15.06 -13.40
N ALA A 364 0.82 15.29 -14.72
CA ALA A 364 0.41 14.29 -15.71
C ALA A 364 1.43 13.15 -15.91
N SER A 365 2.62 13.19 -15.29
CA SER A 365 3.55 12.06 -15.34
C SER A 365 2.98 10.85 -14.59
N SER A 366 3.19 9.64 -15.12
CA SER A 366 2.78 8.41 -14.44
C SER A 366 3.61 8.22 -13.17
N LEU A 367 2.95 7.83 -12.07
CA LEU A 367 3.58 7.47 -10.81
C LEU A 367 3.16 6.06 -10.46
N LYS A 368 4.14 5.16 -10.27
CA LYS A 368 3.89 3.81 -9.80
C LYS A 368 4.38 3.61 -8.38
N ILE A 369 3.59 2.89 -7.60
CA ILE A 369 3.86 2.57 -6.21
C ILE A 369 3.71 1.08 -6.02
N SER A 370 4.81 0.43 -5.66
CA SER A 370 4.86 -1.01 -5.37
C SER A 370 5.50 -1.25 -4.01
N ASN A 371 5.46 -2.49 -3.52
CA ASN A 371 6.11 -2.91 -2.28
C ASN A 371 5.75 -2.05 -1.05
N LEU A 372 4.50 -1.59 -1.00
CA LEU A 372 3.97 -0.83 0.12
C LEU A 372 3.81 -1.74 1.34
N THR A 373 4.67 -1.53 2.32
CA THR A 373 4.65 -2.20 3.61
C THR A 373 4.45 -1.15 4.68
N ILE A 374 3.45 -1.37 5.54
CA ILE A 374 3.18 -0.50 6.68
C ILE A 374 3.26 -1.37 7.92
N SER A 375 4.10 -0.97 8.85
CA SER A 375 4.25 -1.64 10.12
C SER A 375 4.31 -0.67 11.28
N ARG A 376 4.11 -1.20 12.49
CA ARG A 376 4.61 -0.53 13.69
C ARG A 376 6.12 -0.36 13.56
N TRP A 377 6.63 0.74 14.08
CA TRP A 377 8.04 1.04 14.15
C TRP A 377 8.45 1.25 15.59
N ASN A 378 9.69 0.92 15.90
CA ASN A 378 10.21 0.98 17.24
C ASN A 378 10.80 2.35 17.60
N GLY A 379 10.79 3.37 16.72
CA GLY A 379 11.07 4.77 17.10
C GLY A 379 12.51 5.28 16.93
N VAL A 380 13.48 4.51 16.41
CA VAL A 380 14.87 5.01 16.22
C VAL A 380 15.22 5.29 14.76
N VAL A 381 15.42 6.58 14.49
CA VAL A 381 16.01 7.09 13.27
C VAL A 381 17.51 6.91 13.33
N ASP A 382 17.98 5.69 13.06
CA ASP A 382 19.37 5.49 12.69
C ASP A 382 19.43 5.27 11.19
N ASP A 383 20.53 5.73 10.57
CA ASP A 383 20.77 5.63 9.13
C ASP A 383 20.43 4.20 8.64
N LEU A 384 19.28 3.98 7.99
CA LEU A 384 18.90 2.66 7.49
C LEU A 384 19.89 2.19 6.42
N GLY A 385 20.78 3.08 5.98
CA GLY A 385 21.88 2.86 5.09
C GLY A 385 23.14 2.61 5.92
N ALA A 386 23.51 1.35 6.04
CA ALA A 386 24.88 1.09 5.63
C ALA A 386 24.92 1.49 4.14
N SER A 387 25.65 2.57 3.86
CA SER A 387 25.65 3.21 2.55
C SER A 387 25.84 2.23 1.40
N ALA A 388 25.61 2.75 0.19
CA ALA A 388 26.34 2.37 -1.02
C ALA A 388 27.88 2.62 -0.92
N VAL A 389 28.45 2.52 0.30
CA VAL A 389 29.86 2.24 0.56
C VAL A 389 29.88 0.73 0.69
N ALA A 390 30.67 0.03 -0.12
CA ALA A 390 30.78 -1.43 -0.06
C ALA A 390 30.82 -1.91 1.39
N LEU A 391 29.71 -2.50 1.86
CA LEU A 391 29.60 -3.11 3.18
C LEU A 391 30.78 -4.08 3.31
N LYS A 392 31.67 -3.84 4.27
CA LYS A 392 32.81 -4.74 4.53
C LYS A 392 32.43 -5.88 5.48
N GLU A 393 31.36 -5.70 6.22
CA GLU A 393 30.83 -6.61 7.24
C GLU A 393 29.29 -6.65 7.13
N ASP A 394 28.69 -7.73 7.62
CA ASP A 394 27.23 -7.82 7.77
C ASP A 394 26.77 -6.88 8.89
N LEU A 395 25.49 -6.49 8.84
CA LEU A 395 24.88 -5.60 9.82
C LEU A 395 23.61 -6.22 10.40
N LEU A 396 23.52 -6.25 11.73
CA LEU A 396 22.26 -6.49 12.44
C LEU A 396 21.67 -5.17 12.92
N LEU A 397 20.37 -5.02 12.74
CA LEU A 397 19.55 -4.03 13.44
C LEU A 397 18.69 -4.77 14.46
N LEU A 398 18.87 -4.45 15.74
CA LEU A 398 18.13 -5.06 16.83
C LEU A 398 16.78 -4.36 17.09
N SER A 399 15.83 -5.07 17.70
CA SER A 399 14.51 -4.54 18.10
C SER A 399 14.63 -3.42 19.14
N ASN A 400 15.65 -3.46 20.00
CA ASN A 400 16.00 -2.40 20.94
C ASN A 400 16.80 -1.25 20.30
N ARG A 401 16.97 -1.29 18.97
CA ARG A 401 17.52 -0.22 18.13
C ARG A 401 19.05 -0.19 18.03
N ASP A 402 19.77 -1.12 18.66
CA ASP A 402 21.22 -1.20 18.50
C ASP A 402 21.60 -1.75 17.13
N LYS A 403 22.69 -1.22 16.57
CA LYS A 403 23.34 -1.75 15.38
C LYS A 403 24.58 -2.54 15.76
N ILE A 404 24.74 -3.71 15.18
CA ILE A 404 25.92 -4.55 15.39
C ILE A 404 26.52 -4.87 14.03
N SER A 405 27.76 -4.43 13.83
CA SER A 405 28.59 -4.79 12.67
C SER A 405 29.43 -6.02 13.00
N GLY A 406 29.57 -6.90 12.02
CA GLY A 406 30.35 -8.12 12.15
C GLY A 406 30.01 -9.14 11.08
N LYS A 407 30.35 -10.39 11.32
CA LYS A 407 30.05 -11.49 10.41
C LYS A 407 28.86 -12.28 10.95
N LEU A 408 27.77 -12.36 10.18
CA LEU A 408 26.70 -13.29 10.48
C LEU A 408 27.26 -14.72 10.38
N VAL A 409 27.14 -15.53 11.41
CA VAL A 409 27.63 -16.92 11.38
C VAL A 409 26.51 -17.85 10.94
N GLY A 410 25.33 -17.64 11.52
CA GLY A 410 24.14 -18.37 11.11
C GLY A 410 22.88 -17.97 11.89
N ILE A 411 21.76 -18.55 11.48
CA ILE A 411 20.47 -18.49 12.15
C ILE A 411 20.04 -19.94 12.37
N LYS A 412 19.81 -20.31 13.63
CA LYS A 412 19.36 -21.65 14.03
C LYS A 412 18.60 -21.55 15.35
N ASP A 413 17.63 -22.45 15.55
CA ASP A 413 16.89 -22.58 16.83
C ASP A 413 16.29 -21.24 17.32
N GLY A 414 15.82 -20.40 16.39
CA GLY A 414 15.25 -19.09 16.71
C GLY A 414 16.27 -18.06 17.20
N LYS A 415 17.56 -18.25 16.91
CA LYS A 415 18.65 -17.36 17.32
C LYS A 415 19.62 -17.08 16.18
N VAL A 416 20.29 -15.94 16.28
CA VAL A 416 21.31 -15.45 15.36
C VAL A 416 22.67 -15.55 16.04
N ASP A 417 23.55 -16.37 15.46
CA ASP A 417 24.97 -16.41 15.80
C ASP A 417 25.68 -15.31 15.02
N PHE A 418 26.32 -14.37 15.73
CA PHE A 418 26.98 -13.22 15.12
C PHE A 418 28.38 -13.02 15.68
N GLN A 419 29.37 -12.86 14.80
CA GLN A 419 30.77 -12.65 15.18
C GLN A 419 31.13 -11.18 15.03
N THR A 420 31.35 -10.50 16.16
CA THR A 420 31.88 -9.13 16.18
C THR A 420 33.41 -9.16 16.24
N ALA A 421 34.05 -7.98 16.16
CA ALA A 421 35.50 -7.85 16.36
C ALA A 421 35.96 -8.29 17.76
N PHE A 422 35.08 -8.25 18.78
CA PHE A 422 35.44 -8.51 20.17
C PHE A 422 34.99 -9.87 20.68
N SER A 423 33.84 -10.38 20.23
CA SER A 423 33.29 -11.67 20.67
C SER A 423 32.25 -12.24 19.70
N LYS A 424 32.01 -13.56 19.83
CA LYS A 424 30.82 -14.20 19.26
C LYS A 424 29.65 -13.99 20.22
N ILE A 425 28.53 -13.53 19.68
CA ILE A 425 27.28 -13.30 20.42
C ILE A 425 26.15 -14.13 19.80
N GLU A 426 25.22 -14.57 20.64
CA GLU A 426 24.01 -15.27 20.24
C GLU A 426 22.81 -14.40 20.61
N ILE A 427 22.00 -14.02 19.63
CA ILE A 427 20.89 -13.08 19.81
C ILE A 427 19.59 -13.74 19.39
N PRO A 428 18.53 -13.76 20.22
CA PRO A 428 17.20 -14.23 19.80
C PRO A 428 16.73 -13.58 18.51
N LEU A 429 16.19 -14.35 17.57
CA LEU A 429 15.74 -13.87 16.25
C LEU A 429 14.64 -12.80 16.38
N GLU A 430 13.76 -12.93 17.38
CA GLU A 430 12.75 -11.93 17.75
C GLU A 430 13.33 -10.59 18.22
N ARG A 431 14.63 -10.55 18.56
CA ARG A 431 15.34 -9.31 18.86
C ARG A 431 16.04 -8.73 17.64
N ILE A 432 15.95 -9.37 16.48
CA ILE A 432 16.48 -8.87 15.22
C ILE A 432 15.32 -8.29 14.41
N GLN A 433 15.46 -7.04 13.98
CA GLN A 433 14.54 -6.40 13.06
C GLN A 433 15.01 -6.56 11.61
N ARG A 434 16.32 -6.48 11.39
CA ARG A 434 16.89 -6.54 10.05
C ARG A 434 18.29 -7.14 10.05
N ILE A 435 18.57 -7.93 9.02
CA ILE A 435 19.88 -8.49 8.70
C ILE A 435 20.24 -7.98 7.32
N THR A 436 21.32 -7.21 7.21
CA THR A 436 21.85 -6.74 5.93
C THR A 436 23.16 -7.46 5.65
N CYS A 437 23.23 -8.13 4.52
CA CYS A 437 24.39 -8.94 4.13
C CYS A 437 25.32 -8.15 3.22
N VAL A 438 26.61 -8.47 3.31
CA VAL A 438 27.64 -7.93 2.40
C VAL A 438 27.30 -8.30 0.95
N PRO A 439 27.30 -7.35 0.01
CA PRO A 439 27.03 -7.64 -1.40
C PRO A 439 28.11 -8.55 -2.00
N PRO A 440 27.74 -9.46 -2.93
CA PRO A 440 28.70 -10.26 -3.66
C PRO A 440 29.53 -9.38 -4.61
N PRO A 441 30.70 -9.86 -5.06
CA PRO A 441 31.45 -9.22 -6.15
C PRO A 441 30.57 -9.01 -7.39
N GLU A 442 30.77 -7.89 -8.11
CA GLU A 442 29.99 -7.54 -9.31
C GLU A 442 29.98 -8.68 -10.36
N GLY A 443 28.83 -8.89 -11.01
CA GLY A 443 28.69 -9.81 -12.15
C GLY A 443 28.10 -11.20 -11.86
N MET A 444 27.63 -11.47 -10.64
CA MET A 444 27.08 -12.80 -10.27
C MET A 444 25.65 -13.09 -10.74
N VAL A 445 24.91 -12.11 -11.28
CA VAL A 445 23.50 -12.31 -11.67
C VAL A 445 23.36 -12.24 -13.19
N ASN A 446 23.16 -13.40 -13.81
CA ASN A 446 22.79 -13.51 -15.23
C ASN A 446 21.29 -13.79 -15.34
N THR A 447 20.55 -12.88 -16.00
CA THR A 447 19.08 -12.95 -16.15
C THR A 447 18.64 -13.32 -17.57
N ASN A 448 19.57 -13.69 -18.46
CA ASN A 448 19.23 -13.96 -19.86
C ASN A 448 18.14 -15.04 -20.00
N ARG A 449 17.07 -14.71 -20.72
CA ARG A 449 15.90 -15.57 -21.02
C ARG A 449 15.09 -16.00 -19.80
N GLN A 450 15.10 -15.22 -18.73
CA GLN A 450 14.25 -15.44 -17.56
C GLN A 450 13.08 -14.45 -17.55
N VAL A 451 12.00 -14.84 -16.88
CA VAL A 451 10.89 -13.93 -16.57
C VAL A 451 10.81 -13.69 -15.09
N ARG A 452 10.38 -12.48 -14.72
CA ARG A 452 10.05 -12.14 -13.36
C ARG A 452 8.57 -12.40 -13.11
N LEU A 453 8.27 -13.39 -12.27
CA LEU A 453 6.93 -13.62 -11.76
C LEU A 453 6.56 -12.51 -10.78
N VAL A 454 5.36 -11.96 -10.94
CA VAL A 454 4.73 -11.08 -9.93
C VAL A 454 3.86 -11.94 -9.04
N LEU A 455 3.98 -11.84 -7.72
CA LEU A 455 3.24 -12.65 -6.75
C LEU A 455 2.14 -11.84 -6.05
N GLY A 456 1.10 -12.52 -5.56
CA GLY A 456 -0.08 -11.89 -4.96
C GLY A 456 0.18 -11.14 -3.64
N ASP A 457 1.33 -11.36 -3.02
CA ASP A 457 1.83 -10.72 -1.81
C ASP A 457 2.95 -9.71 -2.12
N ALA A 458 2.84 -9.03 -3.27
CA ALA A 458 3.85 -8.13 -3.86
C ALA A 458 5.27 -8.71 -3.79
N GLY A 459 5.39 -10.03 -3.91
CA GLY A 459 6.67 -10.69 -4.14
C GLY A 459 7.03 -10.66 -5.62
N ARG A 460 8.33 -10.82 -5.90
CA ARG A 460 8.89 -10.99 -7.23
C ARG A 460 9.86 -12.14 -7.21
N LEU A 461 9.76 -13.03 -8.20
CA LEU A 461 10.64 -14.18 -8.33
C LEU A 461 11.03 -14.39 -9.78
N THR A 462 12.31 -14.27 -10.08
CA THR A 462 12.87 -14.53 -11.40
C THR A 462 13.01 -16.03 -11.63
N LEU A 463 12.51 -16.49 -12.79
CA LEU A 463 12.39 -17.88 -13.16
C LEU A 463 12.54 -18.10 -14.66
N GLN A 464 13.27 -19.15 -15.04
CA GLN A 464 13.08 -19.79 -16.34
C GLN A 464 11.92 -20.77 -16.24
N VAL A 465 10.74 -20.39 -16.77
CA VAL A 465 9.54 -21.22 -16.73
C VAL A 465 9.74 -22.47 -17.61
N ARG A 466 9.60 -23.65 -17.03
CA ARG A 466 9.57 -24.94 -17.74
C ARG A 466 8.15 -25.38 -18.03
N ARG A 467 7.25 -25.21 -17.06
CA ARG A 467 5.84 -25.58 -17.16
C ARG A 467 4.99 -24.67 -16.27
N TRP A 468 3.81 -24.33 -16.76
CA TRP A 468 2.79 -23.68 -15.98
C TRP A 468 1.43 -24.23 -16.38
N ASP A 469 0.73 -24.85 -15.44
CA ASP A 469 -0.66 -25.29 -15.59
C ASP A 469 -1.60 -24.62 -14.56
N ALA A 470 -2.80 -25.16 -14.39
CA ALA A 470 -3.79 -24.59 -13.49
C ALA A 470 -3.34 -24.59 -12.01
N GLU A 471 -2.45 -25.50 -11.61
CA GLU A 471 -2.10 -25.74 -10.21
C GLU A 471 -0.69 -25.28 -9.87
N VAL A 472 0.27 -25.46 -10.78
CA VAL A 472 1.69 -25.24 -10.50
C VAL A 472 2.42 -24.49 -11.61
N VAL A 473 3.40 -23.69 -11.22
CA VAL A 473 4.46 -23.14 -12.06
C VAL A 473 5.76 -23.85 -11.66
N GLU A 474 6.41 -24.50 -12.60
CA GLU A 474 7.70 -25.17 -12.42
C GLU A 474 8.75 -24.48 -13.28
N GLY A 475 9.95 -24.29 -12.71
CA GLY A 475 11.05 -23.68 -13.44
C GLY A 475 12.35 -23.66 -12.65
N GLU A 476 13.36 -23.02 -13.24
CA GLU A 476 14.68 -22.84 -12.61
C GLU A 476 14.89 -21.38 -12.23
N SER A 477 15.12 -21.13 -10.94
CA SER A 477 15.52 -19.83 -10.42
C SER A 477 17.05 -19.75 -10.41
N PRO A 478 17.65 -18.60 -10.80
CA PRO A 478 19.10 -18.41 -10.67
C PRO A 478 19.60 -18.45 -9.22
N VAL A 479 18.70 -18.24 -8.25
CA VAL A 479 19.04 -18.23 -6.81
C VAL A 479 18.61 -19.53 -6.14
N PHE A 480 17.38 -19.99 -6.39
CA PHE A 480 16.80 -21.11 -5.66
C PHE A 480 16.94 -22.47 -6.38
N GLY A 481 17.48 -22.48 -7.61
CA GLY A 481 17.48 -23.66 -8.46
C GLY A 481 16.05 -24.07 -8.83
N SER A 482 15.78 -25.37 -8.86
CA SER A 482 14.48 -25.89 -9.27
C SER A 482 13.40 -25.55 -8.25
N VAL A 483 12.35 -24.85 -8.69
CA VAL A 483 11.24 -24.43 -7.84
C VAL A 483 9.89 -24.84 -8.41
N LYS A 484 8.96 -25.16 -7.50
CA LYS A 484 7.55 -25.39 -7.79
C LYS A 484 6.71 -24.39 -6.99
N ILE A 485 5.88 -23.63 -7.67
CA ILE A 485 5.10 -22.53 -7.09
C ILE A 485 3.63 -22.82 -7.36
N LYS A 486 2.77 -22.67 -6.35
CA LYS A 486 1.31 -22.71 -6.56
C LYS A 486 0.92 -21.67 -7.60
N ALA A 487 0.37 -22.10 -8.74
CA ALA A 487 0.02 -21.23 -9.85
C ALA A 487 -0.86 -20.07 -9.39
N ARG A 488 -1.81 -20.30 -8.49
CA ARG A 488 -2.70 -19.28 -7.92
C ARG A 488 -2.00 -18.11 -7.20
N ALA A 489 -0.75 -18.28 -6.78
CA ALA A 489 0.02 -17.23 -6.13
C ALA A 489 0.59 -16.20 -7.12
N VAL A 490 0.66 -16.53 -8.41
CA VAL A 490 1.24 -15.66 -9.44
C VAL A 490 0.19 -14.69 -9.98
N MET A 491 0.52 -13.42 -10.16
CA MET A 491 -0.37 -12.40 -10.71
C MET A 491 -0.05 -12.06 -12.16
N GLY A 492 1.16 -12.40 -12.61
CA GLY A 492 1.61 -12.13 -13.96
C GLY A 492 3.08 -12.46 -14.14
N VAL A 493 3.59 -12.19 -15.35
CA VAL A 493 5.02 -12.22 -15.67
C VAL A 493 5.46 -10.90 -16.30
N GLN A 494 6.73 -10.59 -16.12
CA GLN A 494 7.43 -9.54 -16.85
C GLN A 494 8.70 -10.11 -17.46
N TYR A 495 8.98 -9.74 -18.70
CA TYR A 495 10.27 -10.02 -19.33
C TYR A 495 11.27 -8.92 -18.94
N GLU A 496 12.46 -9.34 -18.51
CA GLU A 496 13.58 -8.44 -18.21
C GLU A 496 14.41 -8.07 -19.44
#